data_AF-A0A5J4UR30-F1
#
_entry.id   AF-A0A5J4UR30-F1
#
_cell.length_a   1.000
_cell.length_b   1.000
_cell.length_c   1.000
_cell.angle_alpha   90.00
_cell.angle_beta   90.00
_cell.angle_gamma   90.00
#
_symmetry.space_group_name_H-M   'P 1'
#
loop_
_entity.id
_entity.type
_entity.pdbx_description
1 polymer ?
#
loop_
_entity_poly.entity_id
_entity_poly.type
_entity_poly.pdbx_seq_one_letter_code
_entity_poly.pdbx_strand_id
1 'polypeptide(L)'
;MGLIQTLIPVLKNKDEDLQSKILWAIIYIIRVRIREIKEGEQHPFLTPLTNDGTISQLIQIIKDGDEQPAQILAYLYKALALPFEIEKVVIEKLKRFPSNFEELALLAECKDNHNQILAKEFENQLFEYESDSLSSLRLILNILKFGTNENKIKISNAIKDKVEKLAFQNDKNKIEEEEEYLDKEEKEEIKLKAKGPQHKPTQSAQSSPLQVSSKVVTQPLRHLFLIMKFNPLPN
;
A
#
# COMPACT_ATOMS: atom_id res chain seq x y z
N MET A 1 26.83 6.47 -19.83
CA MET A 1 25.48 7.05 -19.99
C MET A 1 24.47 5.97 -19.62
N GLY A 2 23.60 6.21 -18.64
CA GLY A 2 22.61 5.21 -18.21
C GLY A 2 21.40 5.14 -19.15
N LEU A 3 20.65 4.03 -19.10
CA LEU A 3 19.49 3.81 -19.96
C LEU A 3 18.43 4.90 -19.78
N ILE A 4 18.15 5.32 -18.55
CA ILE A 4 17.19 6.40 -18.27
C ILE A 4 17.64 7.68 -18.99
N GLN A 5 18.91 8.08 -18.85
CA GLN A 5 19.45 9.28 -19.51
C GLN A 5 19.33 9.24 -21.03
N THR A 6 19.43 8.06 -21.66
CA THR A 6 19.25 7.95 -23.12
C THR A 6 17.79 8.13 -23.55
N LEU A 7 16.84 7.89 -22.66
CA LEU A 7 15.40 8.00 -22.93
C LEU A 7 14.88 9.43 -22.71
N ILE A 8 15.50 10.21 -21.83
CA ILE A 8 15.05 11.58 -21.47
C ILE A 8 14.94 12.53 -22.67
N PRO A 9 15.89 12.60 -23.62
CA PRO A 9 15.74 13.47 -24.79
C PRO A 9 14.48 13.19 -25.60
N VAL A 10 13.97 11.95 -25.59
CA VAL A 10 12.76 11.55 -26.30
C VAL A 10 11.50 12.16 -25.66
N LEU A 11 11.54 12.47 -24.35
CA LEU A 11 10.42 13.16 -23.67
C LEU A 11 10.19 14.58 -24.20
N LYS A 12 11.13 15.17 -24.92
CA LYS A 12 10.97 16.48 -25.58
C LYS A 12 10.29 16.39 -26.95
N ASN A 13 10.01 15.18 -27.45
CA ASN A 13 9.27 14.98 -28.69
C ASN A 13 7.81 15.46 -28.53
N LYS A 14 7.13 15.90 -29.59
CA LYS A 14 5.71 16.30 -29.53
C LYS A 14 4.73 15.12 -29.61
N ASP A 15 5.22 13.92 -29.86
CA ASP A 15 4.42 12.70 -29.91
C ASP A 15 4.07 12.21 -28.50
N GLU A 16 2.83 12.45 -28.09
CA GLU A 16 2.30 12.09 -26.76
C GLU A 16 2.27 10.57 -26.49
N ASP A 17 2.04 9.75 -27.53
CA ASP A 17 2.04 8.28 -27.41
C ASP A 17 3.47 7.77 -27.18
N LEU A 18 4.43 8.31 -27.93
CA LEU A 18 5.84 8.02 -27.72
C LEU A 18 6.29 8.48 -26.32
N GLN A 19 5.95 9.70 -25.90
CA GLN A 19 6.26 10.19 -24.55
C GLN A 19 5.72 9.25 -23.47
N SER A 20 4.44 8.88 -23.58
CA SER A 20 3.78 7.97 -22.63
C SER A 20 4.51 6.63 -22.54
N LYS A 21 4.86 6.03 -23.68
CA LYS A 21 5.62 4.76 -23.72
C LYS A 21 6.99 4.89 -23.04
N ILE A 22 7.66 6.02 -23.24
CA ILE A 22 8.96 6.28 -22.62
C ILE A 22 8.83 6.49 -21.12
N LEU A 23 7.82 7.22 -20.65
CA LEU A 23 7.53 7.39 -19.22
C LEU A 23 7.23 6.04 -18.56
N TRP A 24 6.42 5.19 -19.18
CA TRP A 24 6.18 3.82 -18.73
C TRP A 24 7.47 2.99 -18.62
N ALA A 25 8.36 3.08 -19.60
CA ALA A 25 9.65 2.39 -19.56
C ALA A 25 10.51 2.88 -18.39
N ILE A 26 10.56 4.20 -18.17
CA ILE A 26 11.31 4.82 -17.05
C ILE A 26 10.72 4.37 -15.71
N ILE A 27 9.39 4.43 -15.53
CA ILE A 27 8.69 3.95 -14.34
C ILE A 27 9.07 2.49 -14.07
N TYR A 28 9.02 1.63 -15.09
CA TYR A 28 9.35 0.22 -14.92
C TYR A 28 10.79 0.00 -14.45
N ILE A 29 11.77 0.68 -15.07
CA ILE A 29 13.19 0.59 -14.69
C ILE A 29 13.39 1.01 -13.22
N ILE A 30 12.80 2.13 -12.83
CA ILE A 30 12.92 2.68 -11.46
C ILE A 30 12.22 1.75 -10.47
N ARG A 31 10.98 1.34 -10.75
CA ARG A 31 10.17 0.48 -9.88
C ARG A 31 10.80 -0.88 -9.62
N VAL A 32 11.47 -1.49 -10.61
CA VAL A 32 12.16 -2.77 -10.40
C VAL A 32 13.26 -2.62 -9.34
N ARG A 33 13.95 -1.48 -9.28
CA ARG A 33 15.00 -1.21 -8.29
C ARG A 33 14.47 -1.01 -6.88
N ILE A 34 13.24 -0.52 -6.71
CA ILE A 34 12.63 -0.34 -5.38
C ILE A 34 12.59 -1.64 -4.57
N ARG A 35 12.45 -2.80 -5.22
CA ARG A 35 12.41 -4.11 -4.54
C ARG A 35 13.71 -4.45 -3.79
N GLU A 36 14.82 -3.83 -4.18
CA GLU A 36 16.15 -4.04 -3.60
C GLU A 36 16.49 -3.00 -2.53
N ILE A 37 15.67 -1.96 -2.38
CA ILE A 37 15.91 -0.82 -1.48
C ILE A 37 15.17 -1.07 -0.17
N LYS A 38 15.89 -0.94 0.95
CA LYS A 38 15.28 -1.14 2.27
C LYS A 38 14.42 0.06 2.67
N GLU A 39 13.60 -0.15 3.68
CA GLU A 39 12.89 0.95 4.34
C GLU A 39 13.88 1.99 4.88
N GLY A 40 13.57 3.27 4.71
CA GLY A 40 14.43 4.40 5.07
C GLY A 40 15.58 4.69 4.10
N GLU A 41 15.89 3.78 3.17
CA GLU A 41 16.93 3.99 2.16
C GLU A 41 16.39 4.78 0.95
N GLN A 42 17.26 5.63 0.41
CA GLN A 42 16.98 6.51 -0.73
C GLN A 42 17.21 5.80 -2.07
N HIS A 43 16.53 6.28 -3.12
CA HIS A 43 16.72 5.70 -4.45
C HIS A 43 18.09 6.05 -5.06
N PRO A 44 18.88 5.06 -5.54
CA PRO A 44 20.22 5.31 -6.11
C PRO A 44 20.22 6.13 -7.42
N PHE A 45 19.05 6.38 -8.02
CA PHE A 45 18.93 7.16 -9.24
C PHE A 45 18.60 8.63 -8.96
N LEU A 46 18.24 9.00 -7.72
CA LEU A 46 17.87 10.37 -7.41
C LEU A 46 19.02 11.34 -7.70
N THR A 47 20.22 11.08 -7.17
CA THR A 47 21.39 11.96 -7.36
C THR A 47 21.81 12.08 -8.83
N PRO A 48 22.01 10.98 -9.59
CA PRO A 48 22.35 11.09 -11.01
C PRO A 48 21.32 11.86 -11.83
N LEU A 49 20.01 11.60 -11.63
CA LEU A 49 18.93 12.24 -12.37
C LEU A 49 18.68 13.69 -11.95
N THR A 50 19.08 14.05 -10.73
CA THR A 50 19.11 15.45 -10.30
C THR A 50 20.22 16.20 -11.01
N ASN A 51 21.42 15.62 -11.04
CA ASN A 51 22.61 16.26 -11.61
C ASN A 51 22.53 16.48 -13.13
N ASP A 52 21.84 15.60 -13.85
CA ASP A 52 21.66 15.73 -15.31
C ASP A 52 20.41 16.55 -15.71
N GLY A 53 19.67 17.09 -14.73
CA GLY A 53 18.48 17.90 -14.96
C GLY A 53 17.23 17.11 -15.35
N THR A 54 17.25 15.78 -15.28
CA THR A 54 16.08 14.93 -15.55
C THR A 54 14.93 15.24 -14.59
N ILE A 55 15.23 15.40 -13.28
CA ILE A 55 14.20 15.75 -12.29
C ILE A 55 13.46 17.04 -12.69
N SER A 56 14.19 18.08 -13.10
CA SER A 56 13.59 19.34 -13.54
C SER A 56 12.66 19.17 -14.75
N GLN A 57 13.01 18.26 -15.68
CA GLN A 57 12.17 17.95 -16.84
C GLN A 57 10.89 17.22 -16.42
N LEU A 58 10.97 16.21 -15.54
CA LEU A 58 9.79 15.51 -15.02
C LEU A 58 8.85 16.47 -14.28
N ILE A 59 9.40 17.42 -13.52
CA ILE A 59 8.63 18.47 -12.84
C ILE A 59 7.89 19.35 -13.85
N GLN A 60 8.53 19.71 -14.97
CA GLN A 60 7.88 20.50 -16.01
C GLN A 60 6.72 19.73 -16.65
N ILE A 61 6.93 18.46 -16.99
CA ILE A 61 5.89 17.60 -17.59
C ILE A 61 4.67 17.47 -16.65
N ILE A 62 4.90 17.37 -15.33
CA ILE A 62 3.84 17.38 -14.32
C ILE A 62 3.02 18.68 -14.34
N LYS A 63 3.69 19.82 -14.46
CA LYS A 63 3.04 21.14 -14.53
C LYS A 63 2.22 21.31 -15.80
N ASP A 64 2.64 20.67 -16.89
CA ASP A 64 1.95 20.67 -18.17
C ASP A 64 0.71 19.77 -18.19
N GLY A 65 0.49 18.97 -17.13
CA GLY A 65 -0.76 18.27 -16.87
C GLY A 65 -0.63 16.76 -16.69
N ASP A 66 0.47 16.15 -17.12
CA ASP A 66 0.67 14.70 -17.03
C ASP A 66 0.84 14.24 -15.57
N GLU A 67 0.30 13.08 -15.26
CA GLU A 67 0.32 12.47 -13.93
C GLU A 67 1.40 11.40 -13.78
N GLN A 68 1.81 10.76 -14.89
CA GLN A 68 2.80 9.68 -14.87
C GLN A 68 4.13 10.08 -14.21
N PRO A 69 4.69 11.30 -14.43
CA PRO A 69 5.94 11.64 -13.79
C PRO A 69 5.81 11.81 -12.26
N ALA A 70 4.60 12.00 -11.71
CA ALA A 70 4.41 12.04 -10.26
C ALA A 70 4.75 10.69 -9.61
N GLN A 71 4.42 9.57 -10.26
CA GLN A 71 4.82 8.24 -9.81
C GLN A 71 6.34 8.08 -9.85
N ILE A 72 6.99 8.50 -10.94
CA ILE A 72 8.45 8.49 -11.06
C ILE A 72 9.09 9.25 -9.89
N LEU A 73 8.62 10.47 -9.62
CA LEU A 73 9.13 11.27 -8.52
C LEU A 73 8.90 10.62 -7.15
N ALA A 74 7.75 9.99 -6.92
CA ALA A 74 7.50 9.27 -5.67
C ALA A 74 8.49 8.13 -5.44
N TYR A 75 8.80 7.35 -6.48
CA TYR A 75 9.84 6.32 -6.39
C TYR A 75 11.22 6.91 -6.10
N LEU A 76 11.59 8.00 -6.77
CA LEU A 76 12.90 8.62 -6.61
C LEU A 76 13.08 9.29 -5.24
N TYR A 77 12.02 9.91 -4.71
CA TYR A 77 11.98 10.58 -3.40
C TYR A 77 11.50 9.66 -2.26
N LYS A 78 11.53 8.34 -2.45
CA LYS A 78 11.29 7.38 -1.37
C LYS A 78 12.12 7.75 -0.13
N ALA A 79 11.47 7.74 1.05
CA ALA A 79 12.09 8.07 2.33
C ALA A 79 12.74 9.47 2.40
N LEU A 80 12.40 10.37 1.48
CA LEU A 80 12.86 11.75 1.45
C LEU A 80 11.69 12.73 1.40
N ALA A 81 11.92 13.93 1.92
CA ALA A 81 10.99 15.04 1.73
C ALA A 81 10.98 15.43 0.26
N LEU A 82 9.78 15.63 -0.30
CA LEU A 82 9.66 16.26 -1.60
C LEU A 82 10.10 17.73 -1.50
N PRO A 83 10.73 18.31 -2.53
CA PRO A 83 10.98 19.74 -2.60
C PRO A 83 9.66 20.50 -2.48
N PHE A 84 9.66 21.59 -1.70
CA PHE A 84 8.43 22.33 -1.37
C PHE A 84 7.70 22.83 -2.63
N GLU A 85 8.42 23.09 -3.72
CA GLU A 85 7.89 23.57 -4.98
C GLU A 85 7.00 22.53 -5.68
N ILE A 86 7.21 21.24 -5.40
CA ILE A 86 6.55 20.14 -6.10
C ILE A 86 5.75 19.21 -5.18
N GLU A 87 5.97 19.29 -3.87
CA GLU A 87 5.33 18.44 -2.86
C GLU A 87 3.80 18.36 -3.08
N LYS A 88 3.14 19.52 -3.10
CA LYS A 88 1.69 19.61 -3.26
C LYS A 88 1.21 19.02 -4.58
N VAL A 89 1.86 19.34 -5.70
CA VAL A 89 1.40 18.88 -7.02
C VAL A 89 1.59 17.38 -7.21
N VAL A 90 2.71 16.82 -6.72
CA VAL A 90 2.99 15.38 -6.77
C VAL A 90 1.98 14.62 -5.92
N ILE A 91 1.84 15.00 -4.64
CA ILE A 91 0.94 14.29 -3.71
C ILE A 91 -0.51 14.37 -4.20
N GLU A 92 -0.99 15.54 -4.63
CA GLU A 92 -2.38 15.66 -5.10
C GLU A 92 -2.64 14.89 -6.40
N LYS A 93 -1.64 14.68 -7.27
CA LYS A 93 -1.78 13.79 -8.43
C LYS A 93 -1.86 12.33 -8.02
N LEU A 94 -1.03 11.90 -7.07
CA LEU A 94 -1.04 10.52 -6.57
C LEU A 94 -2.36 10.19 -5.84
N LYS A 95 -2.93 11.12 -5.08
CA LYS A 95 -4.22 10.91 -4.39
C LYS A 95 -5.40 10.62 -5.32
N ARG A 96 -5.34 11.00 -6.60
CA ARG A 96 -6.47 10.88 -7.54
C ARG A 96 -6.90 9.44 -7.80
N PHE A 97 -5.95 8.50 -7.75
CA PHE A 97 -6.19 7.11 -8.09
C PHE A 97 -5.72 6.21 -6.94
N PRO A 98 -6.58 5.34 -6.41
CA PRO A 98 -6.21 4.36 -5.39
C PRO A 98 -5.01 3.49 -5.78
N SER A 99 -4.84 3.20 -7.07
CA SER A 99 -3.70 2.46 -7.60
C SER A 99 -2.33 3.10 -7.31
N ASN A 100 -2.31 4.40 -6.99
CA ASN A 100 -1.10 5.15 -6.67
C ASN A 100 -0.79 5.21 -5.16
N PHE A 101 -1.56 4.51 -4.32
CA PHE A 101 -1.34 4.54 -2.88
C PHE A 101 -0.02 3.85 -2.47
N GLU A 102 0.50 2.97 -3.33
CA GLU A 102 1.83 2.40 -3.14
C GLU A 102 2.91 3.48 -3.20
N GLU A 103 2.82 4.38 -4.19
CA GLU A 103 3.72 5.54 -4.33
C GLU A 103 3.60 6.51 -3.15
N LEU A 104 2.38 6.75 -2.66
CA LEU A 104 2.18 7.52 -1.43
C LEU A 104 2.81 6.83 -0.22
N ALA A 105 2.75 5.49 -0.14
CA ALA A 105 3.39 4.75 0.95
C ALA A 105 4.91 4.93 0.96
N LEU A 106 5.56 4.94 -0.21
CA LEU A 106 7.00 5.19 -0.33
C LEU A 106 7.38 6.59 0.16
N LEU A 107 6.59 7.60 -0.17
CA LEU A 107 6.77 8.98 0.32
C LEU A 107 6.52 9.08 1.82
N ALA A 108 5.58 8.29 2.35
CA ALA A 108 5.25 8.25 3.77
C ALA A 108 6.34 7.60 4.64
N GLU A 109 7.42 7.08 4.07
CA GLU A 109 8.62 6.75 4.86
C GLU A 109 9.33 8.01 5.39
N CYS A 110 9.05 9.19 4.83
CA CYS A 110 9.49 10.47 5.35
C CYS A 110 8.33 11.21 6.02
N LYS A 111 8.49 11.53 7.31
CA LYS A 111 7.47 12.23 8.12
C LYS A 111 7.09 13.62 7.59
N ASP A 112 8.01 14.28 6.91
CA ASP A 112 7.81 15.66 6.45
C ASP A 112 6.72 15.71 5.36
N ASN A 113 6.53 14.62 4.60
CA ASN A 113 5.46 14.51 3.59
C ASN A 113 4.07 14.27 4.20
N HIS A 114 3.96 13.87 5.48
CA HIS A 114 2.71 13.30 6.05
C HIS A 114 1.59 14.32 6.14
N ASN A 115 1.88 15.57 6.48
CA ASN A 115 0.86 16.61 6.57
C ASN A 115 0.19 16.86 5.23
N GLN A 116 0.97 16.89 4.14
CA GLN A 116 0.43 17.06 2.80
C GLN A 116 -0.30 15.80 2.32
N ILE A 117 0.18 14.60 2.65
CA ILE A 117 -0.54 13.33 2.38
C ILE A 117 -1.90 13.32 3.10
N LEU A 118 -1.96 13.70 4.37
CA LEU A 118 -3.20 13.72 5.17
C LEU A 118 -4.02 15.00 5.01
N ALA A 119 -3.62 15.91 4.11
CA ALA A 119 -4.37 17.12 3.85
C ALA A 119 -5.74 16.79 3.22
N LYS A 120 -6.74 17.63 3.50
CA LYS A 120 -8.13 17.53 3.02
C LYS A 120 -8.80 16.20 3.41
N GLU A 121 -8.56 15.76 4.65
CA GLU A 121 -9.21 14.58 5.23
C GLU A 121 -8.99 13.29 4.41
N PHE A 122 -7.85 13.20 3.74
CA PHE A 122 -7.54 12.09 2.84
C PHE A 122 -7.56 10.72 3.54
N GLU A 123 -7.31 10.67 4.84
CA GLU A 123 -7.46 9.46 5.66
C GLU A 123 -8.85 8.82 5.55
N ASN A 124 -9.89 9.61 5.28
CA ASN A 124 -11.26 9.12 5.12
C ASN A 124 -11.45 8.36 3.79
N GLN A 125 -10.57 8.55 2.81
CA GLN A 125 -10.60 7.87 1.52
C GLN A 125 -9.90 6.49 1.54
N LEU A 126 -9.14 6.21 2.59
CA LEU A 126 -8.47 4.92 2.74
C LEU A 126 -9.49 3.81 2.96
N PHE A 127 -9.28 2.68 2.28
CA PHE A 127 -10.22 1.54 2.22
C PHE A 127 -11.60 1.84 1.63
N GLU A 128 -11.78 2.92 0.86
CA GLU A 128 -13.02 3.09 0.08
C GLU A 128 -13.21 1.96 -0.95
N TYR A 129 -12.10 1.47 -1.50
CA TYR A 129 -12.08 0.39 -2.49
C TYR A 129 -11.32 -0.83 -1.93
N GLU A 130 -11.96 -2.00 -1.93
CA GLU A 130 -11.37 -3.25 -1.41
C GLU A 130 -10.10 -3.67 -2.17
N SER A 131 -10.05 -3.39 -3.47
CA SER A 131 -8.92 -3.66 -4.37
C SER A 131 -7.60 -3.03 -3.91
N ASP A 132 -7.68 -1.92 -3.18
CA ASP A 132 -6.53 -1.10 -2.80
C ASP A 132 -6.22 -1.18 -1.31
N SER A 133 -6.80 -2.18 -0.64
CA SER A 133 -6.62 -2.44 0.79
C SER A 133 -5.14 -2.64 1.15
N LEU A 134 -4.36 -3.36 0.34
CA LEU A 134 -2.94 -3.59 0.63
C LEU A 134 -2.11 -2.31 0.57
N SER A 135 -2.28 -1.48 -0.46
CA SER A 135 -1.54 -0.22 -0.60
C SER A 135 -1.99 0.80 0.44
N SER A 136 -3.28 0.83 0.77
CA SER A 136 -3.81 1.60 1.92
C SER A 136 -3.14 1.18 3.22
N LEU A 137 -3.02 -0.13 3.49
CA LEU A 137 -2.36 -0.65 4.69
C LEU A 137 -0.90 -0.23 4.78
N ARG A 138 -0.15 -0.33 3.67
CA ARG A 138 1.26 0.09 3.64
C ARG A 138 1.42 1.57 3.95
N LEU A 139 0.59 2.41 3.34
CA LEU A 139 0.57 3.84 3.61
C LEU A 139 0.29 4.13 5.10
N ILE A 140 -0.75 3.52 5.65
CA ILE A 140 -1.12 3.65 7.06
C ILE A 140 0.02 3.21 7.97
N LEU A 141 0.63 2.06 7.71
CA LEU A 141 1.73 1.53 8.51
C LEU A 141 2.91 2.50 8.53
N ASN A 142 3.26 3.08 7.38
CA ASN A 142 4.36 4.05 7.29
C ASN A 142 4.04 5.35 8.06
N ILE A 143 2.79 5.83 8.00
CA ILE A 143 2.36 7.00 8.80
C ILE A 143 2.39 6.67 10.30
N LEU A 144 1.88 5.52 10.71
CA LEU A 144 1.90 5.09 12.12
C LEU A 144 3.33 4.90 12.65
N LYS A 145 4.24 4.44 11.79
CA LYS A 145 5.64 4.20 12.14
C LYS A 145 6.42 5.51 12.24
N PHE A 146 6.40 6.32 11.18
CA PHE A 146 7.29 7.48 11.02
C PHE A 146 6.65 8.82 11.39
N GLY A 147 5.32 8.90 11.46
CA GLY A 147 4.61 10.17 11.61
C GLY A 147 4.71 10.81 12.98
N THR A 148 4.28 12.06 13.06
CA THR A 148 4.11 12.76 14.34
C THR A 148 2.93 12.18 15.12
N ASN A 149 2.85 12.43 16.43
CA ASN A 149 1.71 11.99 17.25
C ASN A 149 0.38 12.47 16.67
N GLU A 150 0.32 13.70 16.17
CA GLU A 150 -0.88 14.25 15.52
C GLU A 150 -1.28 13.42 14.30
N ASN A 151 -0.33 13.10 13.41
CA ASN A 151 -0.62 12.26 12.24
C ASN A 151 -1.06 10.85 12.64
N LYS A 152 -0.45 10.26 13.68
CA LYS A 152 -0.81 8.93 14.19
C LYS A 152 -2.20 8.89 14.79
N ILE A 153 -2.57 9.90 15.57
CA ILE A 153 -3.92 10.05 16.14
C ILE A 153 -4.93 10.22 15.02
N LYS A 154 -4.66 11.14 14.09
CA LYS A 154 -5.53 11.42 12.95
C LYS A 154 -5.82 10.16 12.12
N ILE A 155 -4.78 9.43 11.72
CA ILE A 155 -4.95 8.22 10.91
C ILE A 155 -5.65 7.11 11.70
N SER A 156 -5.27 6.89 12.96
CA SER A 156 -5.83 5.82 13.80
C SER A 156 -7.33 6.00 14.00
N ASN A 157 -7.76 7.24 14.27
CA ASN A 157 -9.18 7.55 14.47
C ASN A 157 -10.00 7.32 13.20
N ALA A 158 -9.48 7.70 12.02
CA ALA A 158 -10.21 7.59 10.76
C ALA A 158 -10.38 6.15 10.26
N ILE A 159 -9.44 5.26 10.59
CA ILE A 159 -9.42 3.89 10.03
C ILE A 159 -9.89 2.82 11.01
N LYS A 160 -10.05 3.13 12.30
CA LYS A 160 -10.29 2.15 13.36
C LYS A 160 -11.43 1.19 13.01
N ASP A 161 -12.60 1.74 12.73
CA ASP A 161 -13.81 0.96 12.43
C ASP A 161 -13.67 0.17 11.11
N LYS A 162 -12.96 0.75 10.13
CA LYS A 162 -12.71 0.11 8.83
C LYS A 162 -11.80 -1.11 8.97
N VAL A 163 -10.71 -0.99 9.72
CA VAL A 163 -9.76 -2.08 9.96
C VAL A 163 -10.39 -3.17 10.82
N GLU A 164 -11.19 -2.81 11.81
CA GLU A 164 -11.99 -3.77 12.59
C GLU A 164 -12.90 -4.58 11.66
N LYS A 165 -13.71 -3.91 10.83
CA LYS A 165 -14.59 -4.57 9.87
C LYS A 165 -13.83 -5.52 8.94
N LEU A 166 -12.68 -5.08 8.39
CA LEU A 166 -11.85 -5.90 7.51
C LEU A 166 -11.27 -7.13 8.22
N ALA A 167 -10.84 -6.99 9.48
CA ALA A 167 -10.34 -8.12 10.26
C ALA A 167 -11.43 -9.18 10.50
N PHE A 168 -12.64 -8.76 10.87
CA PHE A 168 -13.76 -9.66 11.12
C PHE A 168 -14.35 -10.30 9.85
N GLN A 169 -14.44 -9.56 8.74
CA GLN A 169 -14.87 -10.13 7.45
C GLN A 169 -13.93 -11.23 6.96
N ASN A 170 -12.62 -11.04 7.15
CA ASN A 170 -11.62 -12.03 6.76
C ASN A 170 -11.72 -13.31 7.60
N ASP A 171 -12.08 -13.19 8.87
CA ASP A 171 -12.33 -14.35 9.74
C ASP A 171 -13.63 -15.06 9.35
N LYS A 172 -14.67 -14.33 8.94
CA LYS A 172 -15.94 -14.92 8.46
C LYS A 172 -15.78 -15.65 7.12
N ASN A 173 -15.07 -15.06 6.16
CA ASN A 173 -14.84 -15.67 4.85
C ASN A 173 -14.01 -16.96 4.98
N LYS A 174 -13.06 -17.04 5.92
CA LYS A 174 -12.35 -18.30 6.20
C LYS A 174 -13.27 -19.39 6.71
N ILE A 175 -14.23 -19.04 7.58
CA ILE A 175 -15.21 -20.01 8.10
C ILE A 175 -16.14 -20.47 6.97
N GLU A 176 -16.58 -19.55 6.10
CA GLU A 176 -17.46 -19.87 4.97
C GLU A 176 -16.75 -20.68 3.87
N GLU A 177 -15.48 -20.37 3.53
CA GLU A 177 -14.67 -21.18 2.61
C GLU A 177 -14.41 -22.57 3.18
N GLU A 178 -14.06 -22.68 4.47
CA GLU A 178 -13.92 -23.99 5.14
C GLU A 178 -15.25 -24.76 5.16
N GLU A 179 -16.39 -24.08 5.33
CA GLU A 179 -17.72 -24.71 5.21
C GLU A 179 -18.04 -25.12 3.77
N GLU A 180 -17.64 -24.39 2.73
CA GLU A 180 -17.97 -24.70 1.33
C GLU A 180 -17.33 -26.02 0.86
N TYR A 181 -16.15 -26.37 1.38
CA TYR A 181 -15.43 -27.62 1.06
C TYR A 181 -15.85 -28.85 1.87
N LEU A 182 -16.69 -28.68 2.91
CA LEU A 182 -17.23 -29.82 3.66
C LEU A 182 -18.38 -30.46 2.87
N ASP A 183 -18.33 -31.78 2.72
CA ASP A 183 -19.42 -32.51 2.11
C ASP A 183 -20.69 -32.45 2.99
N LYS A 184 -21.84 -32.86 2.42
CA LYS A 184 -23.12 -32.78 3.14
C LYS A 184 -23.16 -33.62 4.41
N GLU A 185 -22.39 -34.71 4.48
CA GLU A 185 -22.34 -35.62 5.63
C GLU A 185 -21.49 -34.99 6.75
N GLU A 186 -20.36 -34.38 6.43
CA GLU A 186 -19.52 -33.65 7.41
C GLU A 186 -20.24 -32.43 8.00
N LYS A 187 -21.02 -31.71 7.18
CA LYS A 187 -21.86 -30.58 7.63
C LYS A 187 -22.92 -31.00 8.64
N GLU A 188 -23.57 -32.15 8.41
CA GLU A 188 -24.59 -32.67 9.31
C GLU A 188 -23.96 -33.26 10.59
N GLU A 189 -22.77 -33.88 10.51
CA GLU A 189 -22.06 -34.39 11.67
C GLU A 189 -21.60 -33.26 12.63
N ILE A 190 -21.13 -32.13 12.08
CA ILE A 190 -20.75 -30.94 12.86
C ILE A 190 -21.97 -30.30 13.52
N LYS A 191 -23.11 -30.18 12.80
CA LYS A 191 -24.38 -29.70 13.39
C LYS A 191 -24.90 -30.61 14.50
N LEU A 192 -24.73 -31.92 14.38
CA LEU A 192 -25.09 -32.90 15.41
C LEU A 192 -24.19 -32.78 16.63
N LYS A 193 -22.88 -32.59 16.45
CA LYS A 193 -21.90 -32.40 17.54
C LYS A 193 -22.06 -31.05 18.26
N ALA A 194 -22.45 -29.99 17.55
CA ALA A 194 -22.71 -28.66 18.13
C ALA A 194 -23.97 -28.60 19.01
N LYS A 195 -24.89 -29.58 18.90
CA LYS A 195 -26.11 -29.68 19.74
C LYS A 195 -25.88 -30.28 21.13
N GLY A 196 -24.63 -30.58 21.50
CA GLY A 196 -24.26 -31.05 22.84
C GLY A 196 -24.47 -32.57 23.04
N PRO A 197 -23.65 -33.24 23.86
CA PRO A 197 -23.46 -34.70 23.79
C PRO A 197 -24.53 -35.51 24.53
N GLN A 198 -25.04 -36.58 23.89
CA GLN A 198 -25.25 -37.84 24.60
C GLN A 198 -24.03 -38.74 24.35
N HIS A 199 -23.40 -39.14 25.45
CA HIS A 199 -22.16 -39.93 25.56
C HIS A 199 -22.06 -41.16 24.62
N LYS A 200 -20.91 -41.31 23.94
CA LYS A 200 -19.85 -42.30 24.27
C LYS A 200 -18.63 -42.18 23.34
N PRO A 201 -17.41 -42.59 23.76
CA PRO A 201 -16.16 -42.33 23.06
C PRO A 201 -15.75 -43.48 22.12
N THR A 202 -14.87 -43.21 21.14
CA THR A 202 -13.54 -43.86 20.94
C THR A 202 -12.98 -43.56 19.51
N GLN A 203 -11.72 -43.07 19.48
CA GLN A 203 -10.58 -43.19 18.50
C GLN A 203 -10.86 -43.24 16.97
N SER A 204 -10.03 -42.79 16.04
CA SER A 204 -8.77 -42.03 15.92
C SER A 204 -8.48 -41.99 14.41
N ALA A 205 -8.04 -40.86 13.83
CA ALA A 205 -7.16 -40.87 12.65
C ALA A 205 -6.70 -39.44 12.30
N GLN A 206 -5.41 -39.32 12.05
CA GLN A 206 -4.73 -38.12 11.55
C GLN A 206 -4.95 -37.98 10.05
N SER A 207 -5.20 -36.76 9.57
CA SER A 207 -4.36 -36.10 8.55
C SER A 207 -4.85 -34.67 8.24
N SER A 208 -3.91 -33.76 8.08
CA SER A 208 -4.03 -32.43 7.46
C SER A 208 -2.61 -31.81 7.38
N PRO A 209 -2.34 -30.80 6.53
CA PRO A 209 -2.88 -30.58 5.19
C PRO A 209 -1.83 -30.01 4.18
N LEU A 210 -2.20 -30.01 2.90
CA LEU A 210 -1.65 -29.06 1.90
C LEU A 210 -2.24 -27.67 2.18
N GLN A 211 -1.39 -26.67 2.44
CA GLN A 211 -1.77 -25.26 2.59
C GLN A 211 -1.51 -24.50 1.29
N VAL A 212 -2.52 -23.80 0.76
CA VAL A 212 -2.35 -22.79 -0.30
C VAL A 212 -3.06 -21.48 0.08
N SER A 213 -2.23 -20.45 0.31
CA SER A 213 -2.39 -19.04 -0.14
C SER A 213 -3.63 -18.18 0.18
N SER A 214 -4.07 -18.09 1.46
CA SER A 214 -4.85 -16.93 1.97
C SER A 214 -4.11 -16.14 3.10
N LYS A 215 -2.88 -16.54 3.42
CA LYS A 215 -2.10 -15.99 4.56
C LYS A 215 -1.57 -14.57 4.35
N VAL A 216 -1.41 -14.12 3.10
CA VAL A 216 -0.61 -12.92 2.78
C VAL A 216 -1.26 -11.61 3.24
N VAL A 217 -2.61 -11.52 3.27
CA VAL A 217 -3.33 -10.28 3.64
C VAL A 217 -3.85 -10.30 5.08
N THR A 218 -4.08 -11.49 5.66
CA THR A 218 -4.67 -11.64 7.00
C THR A 218 -3.70 -11.29 8.14
N GLN A 219 -2.39 -11.54 7.97
CA GLN A 219 -1.39 -11.22 8.99
C GLN A 219 -1.15 -9.72 9.18
N PRO A 220 -0.97 -8.90 8.12
CA PRO A 220 -0.79 -7.45 8.26
C PRO A 220 -1.99 -6.74 8.90
N LEU A 221 -3.22 -7.10 8.53
CA LEU A 221 -4.45 -6.53 9.12
C LEU A 221 -4.55 -6.84 10.62
N ARG A 222 -4.28 -8.09 10.99
CA ARG A 222 -4.28 -8.50 12.41
C ARG A 222 -3.18 -7.79 13.19
N HIS A 223 -1.98 -7.63 12.62
CA HIS A 223 -0.90 -6.89 13.26
C HIS A 223 -1.25 -5.41 13.44
N LEU A 224 -1.82 -4.77 12.43
CA LEU A 224 -2.29 -3.38 12.50
C LEU A 224 -3.39 -3.22 13.56
N PHE A 225 -4.37 -4.13 13.58
CA PHE A 225 -5.42 -4.16 14.60
C PHE A 225 -4.83 -4.29 16.02
N LEU A 226 -3.83 -5.18 16.21
CA LEU A 226 -3.16 -5.33 17.48
C LEU A 226 -2.36 -4.06 17.87
N ILE A 227 -1.66 -3.42 16.93
CA ILE A 227 -0.96 -2.14 17.17
C ILE A 227 -1.97 -1.09 17.66
N MET A 228 -3.12 -0.95 17.00
CA MET A 228 -4.14 0.02 17.39
C MET A 228 -4.83 -0.32 18.71
N LYS A 229 -5.01 -1.61 19.03
CA LYS A 229 -5.67 -2.07 20.26
C LYS A 229 -4.77 -1.97 21.49
N PHE A 230 -3.46 -2.18 21.33
CA PHE A 230 -2.52 -2.33 22.45
C PHE A 230 -1.56 -1.15 22.67
N ASN A 231 -1.53 -0.17 21.76
CA ASN A 231 -0.91 1.14 22.01
C ASN A 231 -2.01 2.21 22.13
N PRO A 232 -2.69 2.34 23.28
CA PRO A 232 -3.59 3.47 23.49
C PRO A 232 -2.76 4.75 23.39
N LEU A 233 -3.10 5.61 22.42
CA LEU A 233 -2.52 6.92 22.29
C LEU A 233 -2.75 7.71 23.59
N PRO A 234 -1.79 8.49 24.08
CA PRO A 234 -1.97 9.27 25.28
C PRO A 234 -3.17 10.22 25.10
N ASN A 235 -4.11 10.16 26.06
CA ASN A 235 -5.25 11.07 26.15
C ASN A 235 -4.82 12.53 26.31
#